data_AF-A0AA43ZDS2-F1
#
_entry.id   AF-A0AA43ZDS2-F1
#
_cell.length_a   1.000
_cell.length_b   1.000
_cell.length_c   1.000
_cell.angle_alpha   90.00
_cell.angle_beta   90.00
_cell.angle_gamma   90.00
#
_symmetry.space_group_name_H-M   'P 1'
#
loop_
_entity.id
_entity.type
_entity.pdbx_description
1 polymer ?
#
loop_
_entity_poly.entity_id
_entity_poly.type
_entity_poly.pdbx_seq_one_letter_code
_entity_poly.pdbx_strand_id
1 'polypeptide(L)'
;MADVKHTPGPWKVVSSVSFESGLTYVSVQPEHSDAERDKPLAMANGEFHVCRMSHTAARHRITLYEANARLIAAAPELLTELEVREGDLVMLRRAIAEGDPKEELLIRVGDMLKETRAVIEKAKGGAA
;
A
#
# COMPACT_ATOMS: atom_id res chain seq x y z
N MET A 1 2.18 22.35 9.76
CA MET A 1 1.50 21.66 8.64
C MET A 1 0.20 21.11 9.20
N ALA A 2 -0.92 21.27 8.49
CA ALA A 2 -2.19 20.72 8.95
C ALA A 2 -2.07 19.19 9.03
N ASP A 3 -2.61 18.61 10.10
CA ASP A 3 -2.64 17.17 10.34
C ASP A 3 -3.50 16.52 9.24
N VAL A 4 -2.86 16.06 8.17
CA VAL A 4 -3.56 15.45 7.03
C VAL A 4 -4.06 14.10 7.51
N LYS A 5 -5.35 14.02 7.85
CA LYS A 5 -6.00 12.76 8.20
C LYS A 5 -6.10 11.91 6.95
N HIS A 6 -5.14 11.00 6.78
CA HIS A 6 -5.19 9.97 5.75
C HIS A 6 -6.40 9.06 6.00
N THR A 7 -7.04 8.58 4.93
CA THR A 7 -8.08 7.55 5.04
C THR A 7 -7.46 6.35 5.76
N PRO A 8 -7.99 5.92 6.92
CA PRO A 8 -7.36 4.84 7.67
C PRO A 8 -7.43 3.52 6.87
N GLY A 9 -6.28 2.82 6.79
CA GLY A 9 -6.20 1.44 6.33
C GLY A 9 -6.62 0.45 7.44
N PRO A 10 -6.57 -0.87 7.18
CA PRO A 10 -6.07 -1.52 5.97
C PRO A 10 -7.08 -1.59 4.81
N TRP A 11 -6.55 -1.71 3.58
CA TRP A 11 -7.33 -1.77 2.34
C TRP A 11 -7.06 -3.07 1.57
N LYS A 12 -8.08 -3.56 0.85
CA LYS A 12 -8.01 -4.74 -0.03
C LYS A 12 -8.33 -4.39 -1.47
N VAL A 13 -7.77 -5.18 -2.37
CA VAL A 13 -8.11 -5.15 -3.80
C VAL A 13 -9.29 -6.08 -4.07
N VAL A 14 -10.30 -5.57 -4.76
CA VAL A 14 -11.45 -6.35 -5.22
C VAL A 14 -11.50 -6.30 -6.73
N SER A 15 -11.45 -7.47 -7.37
CA SER A 15 -11.59 -7.65 -8.82
C SER A 15 -12.77 -8.60 -9.07
N SER A 16 -13.84 -8.13 -9.71
CA SER A 16 -15.06 -8.91 -9.94
C SER A 16 -15.60 -8.71 -11.34
N VAL A 17 -16.17 -9.75 -11.93
CA VAL A 17 -16.81 -9.66 -13.26
C VAL A 17 -18.30 -9.41 -13.08
N SER A 18 -18.83 -8.41 -13.78
CA SER A 18 -20.27 -8.17 -13.86
C SER A 18 -20.90 -9.23 -14.76
N PHE A 19 -21.84 -10.01 -14.22
CA PHE A 19 -22.57 -11.02 -15.00
C PHE A 19 -23.40 -10.41 -16.13
N GLU A 20 -23.94 -9.20 -15.95
CA GLU A 20 -24.82 -8.54 -16.93
C GLU A 20 -24.04 -7.95 -18.11
N SER A 21 -22.86 -7.38 -17.85
CA SER A 21 -22.09 -6.65 -18.87
C SER A 21 -20.86 -7.40 -19.37
N GLY A 22 -20.43 -8.45 -18.66
CA GLY A 22 -19.17 -9.14 -18.91
C GLY A 22 -17.92 -8.29 -18.63
N LEU A 23 -18.09 -7.06 -18.11
CA LEU A 23 -16.98 -6.17 -17.81
C LEU A 23 -16.39 -6.51 -16.44
N THR A 24 -15.06 -6.44 -16.36
CA THR A 24 -14.36 -6.58 -15.08
C THR A 24 -14.31 -5.24 -14.38
N TYR A 25 -14.60 -5.30 -13.09
CA TYR A 25 -14.54 -4.23 -12.14
C TYR A 25 -13.32 -4.41 -11.23
N VAL A 26 -12.55 -3.35 -11.02
CA VAL A 26 -11.44 -3.34 -10.05
C VAL A 26 -11.62 -2.16 -9.10
N SER A 27 -11.46 -2.41 -7.81
CA SER A 27 -11.57 -1.40 -6.76
C SER A 27 -10.65 -1.65 -5.59
N VAL A 28 -10.43 -0.59 -4.82
CA VAL A 28 -9.80 -0.66 -3.50
C VAL A 28 -10.87 -0.37 -2.47
N GLN A 29 -11.02 -1.28 -1.51
CA GLN A 29 -12.05 -1.23 -0.48
C GLN A 29 -11.40 -1.36 0.91
N PRO A 30 -12.01 -0.83 1.97
CA PRO A 30 -11.57 -1.17 3.33
C PRO A 30 -11.63 -2.68 3.56
N GLU A 31 -10.65 -3.26 4.26
CA GLU A 31 -10.74 -4.66 4.70
C GLU A 31 -11.88 -4.84 5.70
N HIS A 32 -11.98 -3.90 6.63
CA HIS A 32 -13.02 -3.82 7.65
C HIS A 32 -13.75 -2.49 7.49
N SER A 33 -14.99 -2.56 6.98
CA SER A 33 -15.84 -1.38 6.86
C SER A 33 -16.58 -1.12 8.18
N ASP A 34 -16.55 0.14 8.60
CA ASP A 34 -17.37 0.68 9.67
C ASP A 34 -18.34 1.70 9.05
N ALA A 35 -19.65 1.48 9.21
CA ALA A 35 -20.66 2.26 8.51
C ALA A 35 -20.66 3.75 8.87
N GLU A 36 -20.25 4.11 10.07
CA GLU A 36 -20.20 5.50 10.53
C GLU A 36 -18.88 6.17 10.14
N ARG A 37 -17.75 5.46 10.32
CA ARG A 37 -16.41 5.96 9.95
C ARG A 37 -16.25 6.09 8.43
N ASP A 38 -16.70 5.08 7.69
CA ASP A 38 -16.46 4.94 6.25
C ASP A 38 -17.62 5.49 5.41
N LYS A 39 -18.62 6.10 6.05
CA LYS A 39 -19.74 6.78 5.38
C LYS A 39 -19.33 7.66 4.19
N PRO A 40 -18.21 8.42 4.21
CA PRO A 40 -17.77 9.21 3.05
C PRO A 40 -17.34 8.38 1.84
N LEU A 41 -17.02 7.10 2.03
CA LEU A 41 -16.61 6.14 0.99
C LEU A 41 -17.80 5.32 0.47
N ALA A 42 -18.99 5.49 1.04
CA ALA A 42 -20.18 4.72 0.68
C ALA A 42 -20.65 5.05 -0.74
N MET A 43 -20.82 4.00 -1.53
CA MET A 43 -21.35 4.04 -2.88
C MET A 43 -22.86 3.80 -2.88
N ALA A 44 -23.54 4.17 -3.97
CA ALA A 44 -25.00 3.98 -4.09
C ALA A 44 -25.47 2.52 -3.97
N ASN A 45 -24.57 1.55 -4.23
CA ASN A 45 -24.84 0.11 -4.07
C ASN A 45 -24.58 -0.40 -2.64
N GLY A 46 -24.21 0.47 -1.70
CA GLY A 46 -23.90 0.13 -0.31
C GLY A 46 -22.47 -0.36 -0.08
N GLU A 47 -21.62 -0.44 -1.11
CA GLU A 47 -20.20 -0.79 -0.96
C GLU A 47 -19.37 0.43 -0.54
N PHE A 48 -18.22 0.19 0.10
CA PHE A 48 -17.29 1.25 0.52
C PHE A 48 -16.05 1.24 -0.37
N HIS A 49 -15.84 2.29 -1.16
CA HIS A 49 -14.72 2.37 -2.13
C HIS A 49 -13.76 3.51 -1.77
N VAL A 50 -12.48 3.18 -1.61
CA VAL A 50 -11.39 4.17 -1.54
C VAL A 50 -11.06 4.67 -2.94
N CYS A 51 -11.02 3.75 -3.90
CA CYS A 51 -10.77 4.05 -5.30
C CYS A 51 -11.54 3.07 -6.19
N ARG A 52 -12.11 3.59 -7.27
CA ARG A 52 -12.85 2.84 -8.27
C ARG A 52 -12.18 3.00 -9.63
N MET A 53 -11.82 1.89 -10.27
CA MET A 53 -11.32 1.90 -11.65
C MET A 53 -12.46 1.65 -12.64
N SER A 54 -12.29 2.16 -13.86
CA SER A 54 -13.30 2.03 -14.91
C SER A 54 -13.50 0.57 -15.32
N HIS A 55 -14.75 0.20 -15.61
CA HIS A 55 -15.06 -1.13 -16.14
C HIS A 55 -14.42 -1.33 -17.51
N THR A 56 -13.92 -2.54 -17.76
CA THR A 56 -13.32 -2.87 -19.06
C THR A 56 -13.36 -4.37 -19.29
N ALA A 57 -13.51 -4.78 -20.56
CA ALA A 57 -13.28 -6.16 -21.00
C ALA A 57 -11.84 -6.37 -21.51
N ALA A 58 -11.07 -5.29 -21.70
CA ALA A 58 -9.73 -5.37 -22.24
C ALA A 58 -8.75 -5.90 -21.17
N ARG A 59 -8.25 -7.13 -21.37
CA ARG A 59 -7.37 -7.83 -20.41
C ARG A 59 -6.16 -7.03 -19.95
N HIS A 60 -5.49 -6.33 -20.87
CA HIS A 60 -4.33 -5.49 -20.51
C HIS A 60 -4.69 -4.36 -19.54
N ARG A 61 -5.90 -3.79 -19.66
CA ARG A 61 -6.38 -2.75 -18.73
C ARG A 61 -6.75 -3.35 -17.38
N ILE A 62 -7.34 -4.55 -17.35
CA ILE A 62 -7.65 -5.26 -16.11
C ILE A 62 -6.36 -5.48 -15.31
N THR A 63 -5.32 -6.02 -15.95
CA THR A 63 -4.02 -6.24 -15.29
C THR A 63 -3.40 -4.94 -14.78
N LEU A 64 -3.47 -3.85 -15.57
CA LEU A 64 -3.01 -2.53 -15.13
C LEU A 64 -3.80 -2.01 -13.92
N TYR A 65 -5.12 -2.16 -13.94
CA TYR A 65 -5.99 -1.73 -12.83
C TYR A 65 -5.71 -2.54 -11.57
N GLU A 66 -5.55 -3.85 -11.67
CA GLU A 66 -5.15 -4.68 -10.53
C GLU A 66 -3.79 -4.28 -9.96
N ALA A 67 -2.80 -4.01 -10.81
CA ALA A 67 -1.49 -3.55 -10.35
C ALA A 67 -1.58 -2.19 -9.63
N ASN A 68 -2.31 -1.24 -10.20
CA ASN A 68 -2.54 0.07 -9.57
C ASN A 68 -3.29 -0.07 -8.25
N ALA A 69 -4.27 -0.98 -8.17
CA ALA A 69 -5.08 -1.18 -6.98
C ALA A 69 -4.24 -1.80 -5.86
N ARG A 70 -3.32 -2.72 -6.18
CA ARG A 70 -2.34 -3.25 -5.21
C ARG A 70 -1.43 -2.17 -4.65
N LEU A 71 -0.91 -1.30 -5.52
CA LEU A 71 -0.06 -0.19 -5.08
C LEU A 71 -0.81 0.77 -4.14
N ILE A 72 -2.06 1.12 -4.48
CA ILE A 72 -2.90 1.93 -3.61
C ILE A 72 -3.14 1.18 -2.29
N ALA A 73 -3.57 -0.08 -2.33
CA ALA A 73 -3.83 -0.89 -1.13
C ALA A 73 -2.62 -0.98 -0.18
N ALA A 74 -1.40 -1.01 -0.73
CA ALA A 74 -0.15 -1.05 0.04
C ALA A 74 0.34 0.31 0.56
N ALA A 75 -0.27 1.43 0.15
CA ALA A 75 0.22 2.77 0.50
C ALA A 75 0.36 3.02 2.01
N PRO A 76 -0.55 2.55 2.89
CA PRO A 76 -0.38 2.74 4.35
C PRO A 76 0.86 2.02 4.89
N GLU A 77 1.10 0.79 4.45
CA GLU A 77 2.28 0.01 4.87
C GLU A 77 3.58 0.62 4.33
N LEU A 78 3.56 1.10 3.07
CA LEU A 78 4.70 1.82 2.48
C LEU A 78 5.00 3.14 3.19
N LEU A 79 3.97 3.85 3.68
CA LEU A 79 4.15 5.09 4.44
C LEU A 79 4.75 4.80 5.82
N THR A 80 4.24 3.81 6.55
CA THR A 80 4.81 3.37 7.83
C THR A 80 6.27 2.95 7.66
N GLU A 81 6.58 2.19 6.61
CA GLU A 81 7.95 1.76 6.33
C GLU A 81 8.87 2.95 6.04
N LEU A 82 8.40 3.97 5.32
CA LEU A 82 9.17 5.21 5.10
C LEU A 82 9.50 5.91 6.43
N GLU A 83 8.53 6.07 7.32
CA GLU A 83 8.73 6.68 8.65
C GLU A 83 9.76 5.91 9.49
N VAL A 84 9.71 4.58 9.47
CA VAL A 84 10.71 3.72 10.12
C VAL A 84 12.10 3.97 9.54
N ARG A 85 12.24 4.01 8.21
CA ARG A 85 13.55 4.23 7.56
C ARG A 85 14.10 5.63 7.79
N GLU A 86 13.26 6.65 7.92
CA GLU A 86 13.70 7.97 8.35
C GLU A 86 14.32 7.92 9.76
N GLY A 87 13.72 7.19 10.68
CA GLY A 87 14.28 6.92 12.01
C GLY A 87 15.60 6.14 11.97
N ASP A 88 15.66 5.07 11.18
CA ASP A 88 16.88 4.26 11.03
C ASP A 88 18.04 5.07 10.44
N LEU A 89 17.76 5.98 9.51
CA LEU A 89 18.77 6.86 8.93
C LEU A 89 19.35 7.83 9.97
N VAL A 90 18.53 8.31 10.91
CA VAL A 90 19.02 9.11 12.03
C VAL A 90 19.96 8.29 12.92
N MET A 91 19.56 7.05 13.25
CA MET A 91 20.37 6.14 14.06
C MET A 91 21.68 5.77 13.37
N LEU A 92 21.64 5.50 12.06
CA LEU A 92 22.83 5.16 11.26
C LEU A 92 23.80 6.34 11.19
N ARG A 93 23.31 7.58 11.01
CA ARG A 93 24.15 8.79 11.05
C ARG A 93 24.84 8.97 12.39
N ARG A 94 24.15 8.68 13.48
CA ARG A 94 24.72 8.74 14.83
C ARG A 94 25.81 7.71 15.03
N ALA A 95 25.56 6.46 14.65
CA ALA A 95 26.54 5.38 14.71
C ALA A 95 27.82 5.70 13.92
N ILE A 96 27.68 6.28 12.72
CA ILE A 96 28.82 6.75 11.93
C ILE A 96 29.62 7.82 12.69
N ALA A 97 28.94 8.78 13.33
CA ALA A 97 29.58 9.86 14.08
C ALA A 97 30.28 9.35 15.36
N GLU A 98 29.75 8.30 15.98
CA GLU A 98 30.32 7.65 17.17
C GLU A 98 31.49 6.71 16.81
N GLY A 99 31.71 6.44 15.53
CA GLY A 99 32.82 5.63 15.04
C GLY A 99 32.56 4.13 15.09
N ASP A 100 31.29 3.70 14.99
CA ASP A 100 30.91 2.30 14.96
C ASP A 100 31.68 1.54 13.86
N PRO A 101 32.04 0.26 14.08
CA PRO A 101 32.75 -0.54 13.10
C PRO A 101 32.02 -0.60 11.76
N LYS A 102 32.78 -0.46 10.67
CA LYS A 102 32.25 -0.47 9.30
C LYS A 102 31.44 -1.73 9.01
N GLU A 103 31.91 -2.88 9.46
CA GLU A 103 31.25 -4.18 9.27
C GLU A 103 29.85 -4.19 9.88
N GLU A 104 29.69 -3.61 11.07
CA GLU A 104 28.40 -3.52 11.75
C GLU A 104 27.44 -2.57 11.01
N LEU A 105 27.94 -1.42 10.56
CA LEU A 105 27.17 -0.48 9.74
C LEU A 105 26.68 -1.12 8.44
N LEU A 106 27.51 -1.94 7.78
CA LEU A 106 27.14 -2.65 6.56
C LEU A 106 26.07 -3.71 6.80
N ILE A 107 26.12 -4.44 7.93
CA ILE A 107 25.09 -5.40 8.32
C ILE A 107 23.76 -4.66 8.52
N ARG A 108 23.74 -3.57 9.29
CA ARG A 108 22.53 -2.76 9.53
C ARG A 108 21.90 -2.28 8.21
N VAL A 109 22.71 -1.74 7.28
CA VAL A 109 22.23 -1.32 5.95
C VAL A 109 21.69 -2.51 5.15
N GLY A 110 22.33 -3.68 5.24
CA GLY A 110 21.88 -4.91 4.60
C GLY A 110 20.48 -5.32 5.07
N ASP A 111 20.25 -5.29 6.38
CA ASP A 111 18.95 -5.62 6.98
C ASP A 111 17.87 -4.61 6.58
N MET A 112 18.18 -3.31 6.65
CA MET A 112 17.28 -2.24 6.18
C MET A 112 16.84 -2.44 4.72
N LEU A 113 17.79 -2.78 3.83
CA LEU A 113 17.50 -3.03 2.42
C LEU A 113 16.64 -4.28 2.22
N LYS A 114 16.86 -5.33 3.01
CA LYS A 114 16.08 -6.57 2.94
C LYS A 114 14.63 -6.33 3.32
N GLU A 115 14.40 -5.63 4.43
CA GLU A 115 13.07 -5.28 4.92
C GLU A 115 12.34 -4.36 3.94
N THR A 116 13.01 -3.30 3.47
CA THR A 116 12.43 -2.38 2.46
C THR A 116 12.02 -3.12 1.19
N ARG A 117 12.85 -4.07 0.72
CA ARG A 117 12.53 -4.87 -0.48
C ARG A 117 11.33 -5.77 -0.25
N ALA A 118 11.19 -6.38 0.93
CA ALA A 118 10.04 -7.23 1.24
C ALA A 118 8.72 -6.45 1.14
N VAL A 119 8.68 -5.24 1.70
CA VAL A 119 7.49 -4.36 1.62
C VAL A 119 7.19 -3.96 0.18
N ILE A 120 8.21 -3.61 -0.60
CA ILE A 120 8.04 -3.25 -2.02
C ILE A 120 7.54 -4.45 -2.86
N GLU A 121 8.08 -5.65 -2.64
CA GLU A 121 7.65 -6.83 -3.37
C GLU A 121 6.21 -7.21 -3.03
N LYS A 122 5.82 -7.11 -1.75
CA LYS A 122 4.43 -7.26 -1.34
C LYS A 122 3.52 -6.24 -2.05
N ALA A 123 3.94 -4.97 -2.14
CA ALA A 123 3.18 -3.92 -2.84
C ALA A 123 3.03 -4.17 -4.35
N LYS A 124 4.02 -4.82 -4.99
CA LYS A 124 3.92 -5.26 -6.39
C LYS A 124 3.04 -6.49 -6.58
N GLY A 125 2.66 -7.18 -5.50
CA GLY A 125 1.90 -8.43 -5.53
C GLY A 125 2.78 -9.68 -5.59
N GLY A 126 4.07 -9.58 -5.29
CA GLY A 126 4.92 -10.74 -5.01
C GLY A 126 4.55 -11.36 -3.66
N ALA A 127 4.71 -12.68 -3.53
CA ALA A 127 4.66 -13.32 -2.22
C ALA A 127 5.87 -12.84 -1.40
N ALA A 128 5.60 -12.22 -0.25
CA ALA A 128 6.62 -11.84 0.73
C ALA A 128 7.18 -13.08 1.45
#